data_AF-A0A952RJ77-F1
#
_entry.id   AF-A0A952RJ77-F1
#
_cell.length_a   1.000
_cell.length_b   1.000
_cell.length_c   1.000
_cell.angle_alpha   90.00
_cell.angle_beta   90.00
_cell.angle_gamma   90.00
#
_symmetry.space_group_name_H-M   'P 1'
#
loop_
_entity.id
_entity.type
_entity.pdbx_description
1 polymer ?
#
loop_
_entity_poly.entity_id
_entity_poly.type
_entity_poly.pdbx_seq_one_letter_code
_entity_poly.pdbx_strand_id
1 'polypeptide(L)'
;MPLDEQTLRLGLDLERELRVLREREVSRRDRGEYVSWDPVTRMVTWETRRGEVIGRWYGEVVASYALRDRLLRWAWAGRPTSATASHAEAIAREGADRGVAQLSMSIVAELGEDEALDLARLGVVLAGGQGLHVERGPVDIELVGLFDSPRPRELVAGQLSVPPPVVGLSNPPARRNTEPPTKIREPARAIFVPVATTVLSSLAKAAPAYKQALFVITVDPLHVTLTVLDSAGHLRSIDAAQSLVDATSRMIAADRADGNGPWRKLSARITPKIDGGASLAVDVL
;
A
#
# COMPACT_ATOMS: atom_id res chain seq x y z
N MET A 1 -1.96 -11.95 -8.93
CA MET A 1 -0.70 -12.63 -8.68
C MET A 1 -0.93 -13.37 -7.39
N PRO A 2 -0.77 -14.71 -7.39
CA PRO A 2 -0.84 -15.45 -6.14
C PRO A 2 0.24 -14.94 -5.18
N LEU A 3 0.16 -15.34 -3.90
CA LEU A 3 1.23 -15.04 -2.96
C LEU A 3 2.58 -15.54 -3.50
N ASP A 4 3.60 -14.68 -3.46
CA ASP A 4 4.91 -15.04 -3.97
C ASP A 4 5.63 -16.03 -3.05
N GLU A 5 6.67 -16.68 -3.55
CA GLU A 5 7.39 -17.72 -2.81
C GLU A 5 7.98 -17.19 -1.49
N GLN A 6 8.45 -15.94 -1.45
CA GLN A 6 9.01 -15.34 -0.24
C GLN A 6 7.93 -15.09 0.81
N THR A 7 6.75 -14.65 0.39
CA THR A 7 5.59 -14.44 1.24
C THR A 7 5.08 -15.75 1.81
N LEU A 8 4.99 -16.80 0.97
CA LEU A 8 4.61 -18.14 1.40
C LEU A 8 5.62 -18.72 2.40
N ARG A 9 6.92 -18.55 2.13
CA ARG A 9 7.99 -18.98 3.03
C ARG A 9 7.92 -18.26 4.38
N LEU A 10 7.71 -16.95 4.38
CA LEU A 10 7.54 -16.20 5.62
C LEU A 10 6.28 -16.63 6.39
N GLY A 11 5.20 -16.97 5.67
CA GLY A 11 4.01 -17.57 6.26
C GLY A 11 4.26 -18.90 6.96
N LEU A 12 5.15 -19.74 6.41
CA LEU A 12 5.60 -20.98 7.05
C LEU A 12 6.47 -20.70 8.29
N ASP A 13 7.38 -19.73 8.19
CA ASP A 13 8.25 -19.35 9.32
C ASP A 13 7.44 -18.80 10.51
N LEU A 14 6.30 -18.15 10.24
CA LEU A 14 5.38 -17.58 11.23
C LEU A 14 4.10 -18.41 11.43
N GLU A 15 4.11 -19.69 11.05
CA GLU A 15 2.91 -20.52 11.04
C GLU A 15 2.29 -20.62 12.44
N ARG A 16 3.12 -20.69 13.49
CA ARG A 16 2.66 -20.79 14.86
C ARG A 16 1.88 -19.53 15.28
N GLU A 17 2.43 -18.36 15.01
CA GLU A 17 1.84 -17.07 15.34
C GLU A 17 0.53 -16.85 14.56
N LEU A 18 0.55 -17.15 13.26
CA LEU A 18 -0.64 -17.09 12.40
C LEU A 18 -1.74 -18.04 12.88
N ARG A 19 -1.36 -19.26 13.30
CA ARG A 19 -2.30 -20.24 13.84
C ARG A 19 -2.93 -19.74 15.13
N VAL A 20 -2.12 -19.24 16.07
CA VAL A 20 -2.64 -18.68 17.34
C VAL A 20 -3.60 -17.53 17.09
N LEU A 21 -3.28 -16.65 16.14
CA LEU A 21 -4.14 -15.53 15.76
C LEU A 21 -5.48 -16.03 15.19
N ARG A 22 -5.44 -16.97 14.23
CA ARG A 22 -6.65 -17.57 13.61
C ARG A 22 -7.50 -18.35 14.62
N GLU A 23 -6.87 -19.17 15.45
CA GLU A 23 -7.57 -19.95 16.49
C GLU A 23 -8.27 -19.03 17.50
N ARG A 24 -7.64 -17.90 17.86
CA ARG A 24 -8.25 -16.88 18.71
C ARG A 24 -9.47 -16.25 18.02
N GLU A 25 -9.37 -15.87 16.75
CA GLU A 25 -10.49 -15.33 15.98
C GLU A 25 -11.67 -16.31 15.91
N VAL A 26 -11.41 -17.58 15.58
CA VAL A 26 -12.42 -18.64 15.49
C VAL A 26 -13.03 -18.93 16.86
N SER A 27 -12.22 -19.17 17.88
CA SER A 27 -12.70 -19.52 19.23
C SER A 27 -13.61 -18.45 19.82
N ARG A 28 -13.31 -17.18 19.55
CA ARG A 28 -14.13 -16.06 20.04
C ARG A 28 -15.44 -15.94 19.26
N ARG A 29 -15.40 -16.14 17.94
CA ARG A 29 -16.61 -16.23 17.10
C ARG A 29 -17.53 -17.38 17.55
N ASP A 30 -16.98 -18.53 17.89
CA ASP A 30 -17.75 -19.70 18.34
C ASP A 30 -18.46 -19.45 19.68
N ARG A 31 -17.81 -18.70 20.59
CA ARG A 31 -18.45 -18.18 21.82
C ARG A 31 -19.47 -17.07 21.54
N GLY A 32 -19.59 -16.63 20.29
CA GLY A 32 -20.36 -15.50 19.78
C GLY A 32 -20.04 -14.19 20.48
N GLU A 33 -18.77 -14.03 20.83
CA GLU A 33 -18.21 -12.72 21.14
C GLU A 33 -18.13 -11.94 19.83
N TYR A 34 -18.48 -10.66 19.87
CA TYR A 34 -18.46 -9.79 18.70
C TYR A 34 -17.43 -8.68 18.87
N VAL A 35 -16.94 -8.21 17.73
CA VAL A 35 -15.98 -7.12 17.65
C VAL A 35 -16.73 -5.88 17.18
N SER A 36 -16.66 -4.81 17.96
CA SER A 36 -17.07 -3.48 17.54
C SER A 36 -15.82 -2.65 17.24
N TRP A 37 -15.85 -1.95 16.11
CA TRP A 37 -14.80 -1.05 15.67
C TRP A 37 -15.37 0.36 15.63
N ASP A 38 -14.73 1.30 16.34
CA ASP A 38 -15.04 2.72 16.25
C ASP A 38 -13.91 3.44 15.50
N PRO A 39 -14.15 3.86 14.23
CA PRO A 39 -13.13 4.53 13.42
C PRO A 39 -12.76 5.91 13.93
N VAL A 40 -13.61 6.55 14.75
CA VAL A 40 -13.34 7.89 15.31
C VAL A 40 -12.35 7.81 16.46
N THR A 41 -12.62 6.93 17.43
CA THR A 41 -11.72 6.74 18.60
C THR A 41 -10.57 5.79 18.31
N ARG A 42 -10.61 5.10 17.16
CA ARG A 42 -9.70 4.02 16.79
C ARG A 42 -9.63 2.92 17.84
N MET A 43 -10.77 2.59 18.43
CA MET A 43 -10.89 1.55 19.44
C MET A 43 -11.61 0.33 18.86
N VAL A 44 -10.97 -0.82 19.00
CA VAL A 44 -11.60 -2.12 18.75
C VAL A 44 -11.97 -2.72 20.09
N THR A 45 -13.26 -2.90 20.33
CA THR A 45 -13.79 -3.49 21.57
C THR A 45 -14.33 -4.88 21.27
N TRP A 46 -13.93 -5.85 22.09
CA TRP A 46 -14.52 -7.19 22.07
C TRP A 46 -15.54 -7.31 23.18
N GLU A 47 -16.73 -7.78 22.83
CA GLU A 47 -17.85 -7.88 23.74
C GLU A 47 -18.42 -9.29 23.73
N THR A 48 -18.83 -9.77 24.91
CA THR A 48 -19.60 -11.01 25.02
C THR A 48 -20.99 -10.82 24.39
N ARG A 49 -21.72 -11.91 24.15
CA ARG A 49 -23.14 -11.87 23.77
C ARG A 49 -24.02 -11.03 24.72
N ARG A 50 -23.57 -10.81 25.96
CA ARG A 50 -24.29 -10.05 26.99
C ARG A 50 -23.86 -8.56 27.04
N GLY A 51 -22.96 -8.12 26.16
CA GLY A 51 -22.46 -6.74 26.12
C GLY A 51 -21.34 -6.46 27.13
N GLU A 52 -20.73 -7.49 27.72
CA GLU A 52 -19.59 -7.31 28.63
C GLU A 52 -18.31 -7.14 27.83
N VAL A 53 -17.54 -6.10 28.13
CA VAL A 53 -16.26 -5.83 27.45
C VAL A 53 -15.18 -6.80 27.95
N ILE A 54 -14.65 -7.59 27.04
CA ILE A 54 -13.61 -8.61 27.28
C ILE A 54 -12.22 -8.03 27.04
N GLY A 55 -12.11 -7.07 26.12
CA GLY A 55 -10.84 -6.45 25.80
C GLY A 55 -11.00 -5.27 24.87
N ARG A 56 -9.96 -4.43 24.86
CA ARG A 56 -9.85 -3.24 24.04
C ARG A 56 -8.48 -3.18 23.42
N TRP A 57 -8.44 -2.88 22.13
CA TRP A 57 -7.21 -2.70 21.36
C TRP A 57 -7.31 -1.43 20.55
N TYR A 58 -6.16 -0.83 20.26
CA TYR A 58 -6.09 0.20 19.25
C TYR A 58 -6.27 -0.45 17.89
N GLY A 59 -7.27 0.01 17.13
CA GLY A 59 -7.46 -0.42 15.75
C GLY A 59 -6.80 0.53 14.78
N GLU A 60 -6.19 -0.03 13.75
CA GLU A 60 -5.65 0.74 12.65
C GLU A 60 -5.99 0.05 11.34
N VAL A 61 -6.57 0.78 10.39
CA VAL A 61 -6.69 0.27 9.02
C VAL A 61 -5.28 0.04 8.50
N VAL A 62 -4.92 -1.23 8.29
CA VAL A 62 -3.60 -1.62 7.76
C VAL A 62 -3.66 -1.80 6.26
N ALA A 63 -4.81 -2.18 5.70
CA ALA A 63 -5.02 -2.31 4.27
C ALA A 63 -6.50 -2.18 3.90
N SER A 64 -6.75 -1.97 2.61
CA SER A 64 -8.06 -2.04 1.97
C SER A 64 -7.96 -3.01 0.80
N TYR A 65 -8.96 -3.87 0.63
CA TYR A 65 -9.02 -4.84 -0.45
C TYR A 65 -10.21 -4.55 -1.36
N ALA A 66 -9.95 -4.17 -2.61
CA ALA A 66 -10.97 -3.91 -3.61
C ALA A 66 -11.44 -5.23 -4.22
N LEU A 67 -12.69 -5.61 -3.94
CA LEU A 67 -13.27 -6.91 -4.33
C LEU A 67 -13.27 -7.12 -5.85
N ARG A 68 -13.72 -6.10 -6.58
CA ARG A 68 -13.88 -6.15 -8.03
C ARG A 68 -12.53 -6.30 -8.74
N ASP A 69 -11.56 -5.52 -8.30
CA ASP A 69 -10.27 -5.40 -8.97
C ASP A 69 -9.24 -6.40 -8.42
N ARG A 70 -9.58 -7.11 -7.34
CA ARG A 70 -8.72 -8.09 -6.68
C ARG A 70 -7.38 -7.48 -6.26
N LEU A 71 -7.45 -6.26 -5.71
CA LEU A 71 -6.31 -5.44 -5.33
C LEU A 71 -6.30 -5.22 -3.82
N LEU A 72 -5.21 -5.60 -3.16
CA LEU A 72 -4.93 -5.18 -1.79
C LEU A 72 -4.06 -3.94 -1.82
N ARG A 73 -4.51 -2.86 -1.20
CA ARG A 73 -3.77 -1.62 -1.02
C ARG A 73 -3.45 -1.42 0.46
N TRP A 74 -2.17 -1.34 0.78
CA TRP A 74 -1.75 -1.06 2.16
C TRP A 74 -2.04 0.40 2.55
N ALA A 75 -2.40 0.62 3.80
CA ALA A 75 -2.79 1.93 4.30
C ALA A 75 -1.61 2.92 4.40
N TRP A 76 -0.38 2.41 4.50
CA TRP A 76 0.83 3.25 4.43
C TRP A 76 1.02 3.87 3.03
N ALA A 77 0.48 3.24 1.98
CA ALA A 77 0.58 3.69 0.60
C ALA A 77 -0.29 4.95 0.35
N GLY A 78 0.27 6.10 0.72
CA GLY A 78 -0.36 7.41 0.54
C GLY A 78 -0.21 8.34 1.73
N ARG A 79 0.34 7.88 2.86
CA ARG A 79 0.55 8.72 4.04
C ARG A 79 1.66 9.75 3.78
N PRO A 80 1.48 11.01 4.22
CA PRO A 80 2.55 12.00 4.11
C PRO A 80 3.73 11.59 5.01
N THR A 81 4.95 11.95 4.62
CA THR A 81 6.18 11.66 5.40
C THR A 81 6.17 12.30 6.80
N SER A 82 5.35 13.33 7.00
CA SER A 82 5.12 13.98 8.29
C SER A 82 4.02 13.32 9.14
N ALA A 83 3.41 12.23 8.67
CA ALA A 83 2.40 11.51 9.42
C ALA A 83 3.01 10.83 10.64
N THR A 84 2.23 10.71 11.71
CA THR A 84 2.59 9.87 12.86
C THR A 84 2.83 8.43 12.41
N ALA A 85 3.89 7.81 12.93
CA ALA A 85 4.23 6.42 12.62
C ALA A 85 3.02 5.49 12.73
N SER A 86 2.83 4.65 11.72
CA SER A 86 1.74 3.65 11.65
C SER A 86 2.26 2.23 11.77
N HIS A 87 1.39 1.33 12.21
CA HIS A 87 1.66 -0.11 12.14
C HIS A 87 1.76 -0.56 10.68
N ALA A 88 0.98 0.02 9.77
CA ALA A 88 1.12 -0.23 8.34
C ALA A 88 2.55 0.06 7.82
N GLU A 89 3.20 1.16 8.26
CA GLU A 89 4.60 1.45 7.92
C GLU A 89 5.59 0.47 8.57
N ALA A 90 5.28 -0.05 9.75
CA ALA A 90 6.07 -1.11 10.37
C ALA A 90 6.00 -2.41 9.55
N ILE A 91 4.82 -2.76 9.02
CA ILE A 91 4.65 -3.88 8.09
C ILE A 91 5.53 -3.70 6.85
N ALA A 92 5.48 -2.50 6.25
CA ALA A 92 6.27 -2.20 5.05
C ALA A 92 7.77 -2.35 5.30
N ARG A 93 8.24 -1.87 6.45
CA ARG A 93 9.64 -1.95 6.87
C ARG A 93 10.09 -3.39 7.09
N GLU A 94 9.34 -4.15 7.89
CA GLU A 94 9.62 -5.58 8.12
C GLU A 94 9.60 -6.38 6.81
N GLY A 95 8.66 -6.07 5.91
CA GLY A 95 8.60 -6.63 4.58
C GLY A 95 9.87 -6.34 3.77
N ALA A 96 10.34 -5.09 3.77
CA ALA A 96 11.56 -4.70 3.08
C ALA A 96 12.81 -5.35 3.68
N ASP A 97 12.95 -5.33 5.02
CA ASP A 97 14.08 -5.89 5.75
C ASP A 97 14.22 -7.41 5.53
N ARG A 98 13.08 -8.10 5.31
CA ARG A 98 13.02 -9.54 5.05
C ARG A 98 13.00 -9.90 3.55
N GLY A 99 13.02 -8.92 2.66
CA GLY A 99 12.95 -9.15 1.21
C GLY A 99 11.60 -9.66 0.71
N VAL A 100 10.51 -9.42 1.44
CA VAL A 100 9.14 -9.80 1.07
C VAL A 100 8.45 -8.62 0.39
N ALA A 101 8.45 -8.65 -0.95
CA ALA A 101 7.93 -7.57 -1.77
C ALA A 101 6.44 -7.29 -1.51
N GLN A 102 5.59 -8.31 -1.34
CA GLN A 102 4.14 -8.12 -1.18
C GLN A 102 3.75 -7.32 0.09
N LEU A 103 4.61 -7.30 1.10
CA LEU A 103 4.42 -6.52 2.33
C LEU A 103 4.94 -5.08 2.21
N SER A 104 5.92 -4.86 1.33
CA SER A 104 6.61 -3.57 1.13
C SER A 104 6.16 -2.83 -0.13
N MET A 105 5.39 -3.47 -1.01
CA MET A 105 4.76 -2.82 -2.16
C MET A 105 3.47 -2.12 -1.76
N SER A 106 3.18 -0.98 -2.36
CA SER A 106 1.98 -0.20 -2.03
C SER A 106 0.66 -0.89 -2.37
N ILE A 107 0.66 -1.69 -3.44
CA ILE A 107 -0.51 -2.38 -3.97
C ILE A 107 -0.09 -3.78 -4.42
N VAL A 108 -0.86 -4.79 -4.02
CA VAL A 108 -0.70 -6.18 -4.44
C VAL A 108 -1.93 -6.57 -5.28
N ALA A 109 -1.70 -7.00 -6.52
CA ALA A 109 -2.76 -7.25 -7.50
C ALA A 109 -3.08 -8.73 -7.69
N GLU A 110 -4.29 -8.97 -8.21
CA GLU A 110 -4.85 -10.28 -8.57
C GLU A 110 -4.76 -11.32 -7.43
N LEU A 111 -5.02 -10.86 -6.21
CA LEU A 111 -5.19 -11.71 -5.02
C LEU A 111 -6.65 -12.21 -4.95
N GLY A 112 -6.88 -13.40 -4.43
CA GLY A 112 -8.18 -13.79 -3.88
C GLY A 112 -8.47 -13.07 -2.57
N GLU A 113 -9.73 -13.07 -2.11
CA GLU A 113 -10.07 -12.53 -0.78
C GLU A 113 -9.28 -13.24 0.33
N ASP A 114 -9.21 -14.57 0.30
CA ASP A 114 -8.47 -15.35 1.29
C ASP A 114 -6.98 -15.04 1.28
N GLU A 115 -6.37 -14.88 0.10
CA GLU A 115 -4.95 -14.52 -0.04
C GLU A 115 -4.68 -13.11 0.49
N ALA A 116 -5.59 -12.16 0.24
CA ALA A 116 -5.51 -10.80 0.76
C ALA A 116 -5.63 -10.77 2.29
N LEU A 117 -6.55 -11.55 2.86
CA LEU A 117 -6.70 -11.71 4.31
C LEU A 117 -5.46 -12.34 4.94
N ASP A 118 -4.90 -13.37 4.32
CA ASP A 118 -3.70 -14.05 4.81
C ASP A 118 -2.47 -13.17 4.76
N LEU A 119 -2.30 -12.41 3.68
CA LEU A 119 -1.24 -11.42 3.57
C LEU A 119 -1.39 -10.32 4.63
N ALA A 120 -2.60 -9.84 4.89
CA ALA A 120 -2.87 -8.85 5.93
C ALA A 120 -2.58 -9.39 7.33
N ARG A 121 -2.98 -10.64 7.64
CA ARG A 121 -2.65 -11.31 8.91
C ARG A 121 -1.14 -11.44 9.10
N LEU A 122 -0.43 -11.83 8.04
CA LEU A 122 1.03 -11.91 8.07
C LEU A 122 1.66 -10.56 8.45
N GLY A 123 1.19 -9.49 7.80
CA GLY A 123 1.60 -8.13 8.15
C GLY A 123 1.30 -7.77 9.61
N VAL A 124 0.07 -8.01 10.07
CA VAL A 124 -0.32 -7.73 11.46
C VAL A 124 0.56 -8.48 12.46
N VAL A 125 0.88 -9.76 12.22
CA VAL A 125 1.79 -10.53 13.09
C VAL A 125 3.17 -9.89 13.13
N LEU A 126 3.74 -9.52 11.98
CA LEU A 126 5.05 -8.85 11.92
C LEU A 126 5.07 -7.53 12.67
N ALA A 127 3.97 -6.77 12.63
CA ALA A 127 3.82 -5.53 13.37
C ALA A 127 3.46 -5.73 14.86
N GLY A 128 3.47 -6.97 15.37
CA GLY A 128 3.16 -7.29 16.77
C GLY A 128 1.68 -7.14 17.14
N GLY A 129 0.79 -7.23 16.16
CA GLY A 129 -0.65 -7.13 16.36
C GLY A 129 -1.27 -8.41 16.96
N GLN A 130 -2.45 -8.24 17.55
CA GLN A 130 -3.17 -9.26 18.33
C GLN A 130 -4.30 -9.93 17.56
N GLY A 131 -4.64 -9.42 16.37
CA GLY A 131 -5.74 -9.92 15.54
C GLY A 131 -6.03 -9.00 14.36
N LEU A 132 -6.88 -9.48 13.45
CA LEU A 132 -7.37 -8.73 12.30
C LEU A 132 -8.91 -8.63 12.37
N HIS A 133 -9.43 -7.41 12.41
CA HIS A 133 -10.85 -7.15 12.19
C HIS A 133 -11.10 -6.86 10.71
N VAL A 134 -12.19 -7.40 10.18
CA VAL A 134 -12.54 -7.33 8.77
C VAL A 134 -13.88 -6.62 8.66
N GLU A 135 -13.84 -5.36 8.21
CA GLU A 135 -15.03 -4.56 7.95
C GLU A 135 -15.37 -4.67 6.45
N ARG A 136 -16.52 -5.27 6.15
CA ARG A 136 -16.95 -5.51 4.77
C ARG A 136 -17.85 -4.38 4.30
N GLY A 137 -17.35 -3.62 3.33
CA GLY A 137 -18.12 -2.65 2.56
C GLY A 137 -18.76 -3.28 1.32
N PRO A 138 -19.52 -2.49 0.55
CA PRO A 138 -20.18 -2.96 -0.67
C PRO A 138 -19.21 -3.17 -1.85
N VAL A 139 -18.06 -2.51 -1.85
CA VAL A 139 -17.08 -2.52 -2.97
C VAL A 139 -15.68 -2.93 -2.52
N ASP A 140 -15.38 -2.76 -1.25
CA ASP A 140 -14.10 -2.99 -0.63
C ASP A 140 -14.24 -3.63 0.75
N ILE A 141 -13.14 -4.21 1.21
CA ILE A 141 -12.98 -4.73 2.56
C ILE A 141 -11.90 -3.91 3.25
N GLU A 142 -12.23 -3.28 4.36
CA GLU A 142 -11.24 -2.65 5.24
C GLU A 142 -10.68 -3.69 6.21
N LEU A 143 -9.35 -3.72 6.29
CA LEU A 143 -8.57 -4.66 7.08
C LEU A 143 -7.95 -3.88 8.24
N VAL A 144 -8.51 -4.07 9.43
CA VAL A 144 -8.16 -3.32 10.64
C VAL A 144 -7.30 -4.20 11.54
N GLY A 145 -6.01 -3.87 11.70
CA GLY A 145 -5.13 -4.54 12.64
C GLY A 145 -5.43 -4.10 14.08
N LEU A 146 -5.36 -5.04 15.02
CA LEU A 146 -5.56 -4.80 16.45
C LEU A 146 -4.21 -4.73 17.15
N PHE A 147 -3.90 -3.63 17.82
CA PHE A 147 -2.61 -3.37 18.45
C PHE A 147 -2.77 -2.92 19.91
N ASP A 148 -1.77 -3.18 20.74
CA ASP A 148 -1.79 -2.79 22.16
C ASP A 148 -1.56 -1.29 22.36
N SER A 149 -0.99 -0.59 21.38
CA SER A 149 -0.67 0.83 21.45
C SER A 149 -0.88 1.54 20.12
N PRO A 150 -1.15 2.87 20.13
CA PRO A 150 -1.29 3.66 18.90
C PRO A 150 -0.01 3.81 18.09
N ARG A 151 1.16 3.69 18.75
CA ARG A 151 2.46 3.74 18.08
C ARG A 151 3.00 2.33 17.92
N PRO A 152 3.55 1.98 16.74
CA PRO A 152 4.25 0.72 16.58
C PRO A 152 5.44 0.70 17.54
N ARG A 153 5.64 -0.43 18.21
CA ARG A 153 6.87 -0.64 18.98
C ARG A 153 8.03 -0.77 18.00
N GLU A 154 9.17 -0.16 18.31
CA GLU A 154 10.41 -0.58 17.66
C GLU A 154 10.67 -2.01 18.11
N LEU A 155 10.41 -2.96 17.23
CA LEU A 155 10.89 -4.32 17.41
C LEU A 155 12.41 -4.21 17.35
N VAL A 156 13.06 -4.28 18.51
CA VAL A 156 14.50 -4.42 18.59
C VAL A 156 14.82 -5.71 17.84
N ALA A 157 15.52 -5.59 16.72
CA ALA A 157 16.04 -6.72 15.95
C ALA A 157 16.78 -7.64 16.94
N GLY A 158 16.16 -8.77 17.29
CA GLY A 158 16.67 -9.64 18.35
C GLY A 158 15.62 -10.39 19.19
N GLN A 159 14.32 -10.08 19.10
CA GLN A 159 13.29 -10.89 19.79
C GLN A 159 12.73 -12.08 18.99
N LEU A 160 13.08 -12.20 17.72
CA LEU A 160 12.88 -13.42 16.92
C LEU A 160 14.26 -13.97 16.60
N SER A 161 14.69 -14.93 17.42
CA SER A 161 15.99 -15.57 17.33
C SER A 161 16.08 -16.41 16.05
N VAL A 162 16.76 -15.89 15.04
CA VAL A 162 17.25 -16.69 13.91
C VAL A 162 18.74 -16.39 13.80
N PRO A 163 19.63 -17.38 14.04
CA PRO A 163 21.04 -17.19 13.73
C PRO A 163 21.22 -17.14 12.21
N PRO A 164 22.11 -16.27 11.68
CA PRO A 164 22.38 -16.26 10.24
C PRO A 164 23.03 -17.60 9.83
N PRO A 165 22.63 -18.21 8.70
CA PRO A 165 23.36 -19.35 8.17
C PRO A 165 24.76 -18.92 7.71
N VAL A 166 25.77 -19.72 8.07
CA VAL A 166 27.14 -19.56 7.60
C VAL A 166 27.17 -19.79 6.09
N VAL A 167 27.39 -18.72 5.32
CA VAL A 167 27.58 -18.81 3.86
C VAL A 167 28.97 -19.37 3.59
N GLY A 168 29.03 -20.66 3.27
CA GLY A 168 30.22 -21.28 2.69
C GLY A 168 30.48 -20.69 1.31
N LEU A 169 31.67 -20.09 1.14
CA LEU A 169 32.20 -19.64 -0.14
C LEU A 169 32.25 -20.82 -1.12
N SER A 170 31.48 -20.74 -2.20
CA SER A 170 31.73 -21.51 -3.41
C SER A 170 31.45 -20.61 -4.60
N ASN A 171 32.52 -20.21 -5.28
CA ASN A 171 32.47 -19.44 -6.54
C ASN A 171 31.59 -20.15 -7.57
N PRO A 172 30.67 -19.44 -8.24
CA PRO A 172 30.15 -19.89 -9.52
C PRO A 172 30.99 -19.33 -10.69
N PRO A 173 31.10 -20.06 -11.81
CA PRO A 173 31.85 -19.62 -12.97
C PRO A 173 31.11 -18.52 -13.76
N ALA A 174 31.90 -17.67 -14.40
CA ALA A 174 31.47 -16.50 -15.17
C ALA A 174 30.29 -16.76 -16.12
N ARG A 175 29.25 -15.92 -16.03
CA ARG A 175 28.24 -15.75 -17.08
C ARG A 175 28.01 -14.27 -17.37
N ARG A 176 28.42 -13.92 -18.60
CA ARG A 176 27.96 -12.87 -19.54
C ARG A 176 27.46 -11.53 -18.97
N ASN A 177 28.19 -10.47 -19.36
CA ASN A 177 27.80 -9.07 -19.39
C ASN A 177 26.27 -8.84 -19.49
N THR A 178 25.65 -8.50 -18.36
CA THR A 178 24.45 -7.66 -18.34
C THR A 178 24.92 -6.23 -18.15
N GLU A 179 24.46 -5.32 -19.01
CA GLU A 179 24.63 -3.88 -18.79
C GLU A 179 24.19 -3.53 -17.36
N PRO A 180 24.87 -2.57 -16.70
CA PRO A 180 24.51 -2.18 -15.34
C PRO A 180 23.03 -1.76 -15.31
N PRO A 181 22.27 -2.15 -14.27
CA PRO A 181 20.87 -1.77 -14.17
C PRO A 181 20.75 -0.24 -14.25
N THR A 182 20.08 0.26 -15.30
CA THR A 182 19.81 1.69 -15.44
C THR A 182 18.95 2.11 -14.27
N LYS A 183 19.49 3.01 -13.43
CA LYS A 183 18.82 3.48 -12.22
C LYS A 183 17.52 4.18 -12.60
N ILE A 184 16.40 3.69 -12.06
CA ILE A 184 15.10 4.35 -12.16
C ILE A 184 15.14 5.62 -11.30
N ARG A 185 14.75 6.73 -11.91
CA ARG A 185 14.63 8.06 -11.28
C ARG A 185 13.31 8.70 -11.69
N GLU A 186 12.89 9.73 -10.96
CA GLU A 186 11.77 10.57 -11.43
C GLU A 186 12.11 11.21 -12.79
N PRO A 187 11.12 11.40 -13.68
CA PRO A 187 11.38 12.06 -14.95
C PRO A 187 11.88 13.48 -14.73
N ALA A 188 12.80 13.92 -15.58
CA ALA A 188 13.29 15.28 -15.52
C ALA A 188 12.12 16.26 -15.60
N ARG A 189 12.16 17.33 -14.79
CA ARG A 189 11.09 18.34 -14.73
C ARG A 189 10.69 18.84 -16.12
N ALA A 190 11.66 19.09 -17.01
CA ALA A 190 11.40 19.53 -18.38
C ALA A 190 10.58 18.53 -19.21
N ILE A 191 10.73 17.23 -18.95
CA ILE A 191 10.00 16.14 -19.60
C ILE A 191 8.59 16.01 -19.02
N PHE A 192 8.43 16.23 -17.71
CA PHE A 192 7.15 16.09 -17.01
C PHE A 192 6.20 17.30 -17.16
N VAL A 193 6.73 18.52 -17.29
CA VAL A 193 5.96 19.78 -17.33
C VAL A 193 4.83 19.80 -18.40
N PRO A 194 5.01 19.31 -19.64
CA PRO A 194 3.93 19.25 -20.62
C PRO A 194 2.74 18.40 -20.18
N VAL A 195 3.00 17.27 -19.51
CA VAL A 195 1.96 16.41 -18.94
C VAL A 195 1.27 17.12 -17.78
N ALA A 196 2.05 17.68 -16.84
CA ALA A 196 1.53 18.44 -15.72
C ALA A 196 0.59 19.58 -16.16
N THR A 197 0.98 20.33 -17.21
CA THR A 197 0.16 21.41 -17.78
C THR A 197 -1.19 20.89 -18.31
N THR A 198 -1.16 19.74 -18.98
CA THR A 198 -2.37 19.10 -19.50
C THR A 198 -3.27 18.61 -18.37
N VAL A 199 -2.70 18.01 -17.32
CA VAL A 199 -3.44 17.56 -16.13
C VAL A 199 -4.08 18.74 -15.40
N LEU A 200 -3.33 19.82 -15.18
CA LEU A 200 -3.84 21.03 -14.51
C LEU A 200 -4.97 21.69 -15.30
N SER A 201 -4.87 21.70 -16.65
CA SER A 201 -5.95 22.19 -17.51
C SER A 201 -7.22 21.32 -17.40
N SER A 202 -7.07 20.00 -17.34
CA SER A 202 -8.19 19.08 -17.12
C SER A 202 -8.84 19.29 -15.73
N LEU A 203 -8.02 19.46 -14.69
CA LEU A 203 -8.50 19.73 -13.33
C LEU A 203 -9.24 21.07 -13.23
N ALA A 204 -8.69 22.13 -13.84
CA ALA A 204 -9.32 23.45 -13.85
C ALA A 204 -10.71 23.42 -14.52
N LYS A 205 -10.89 22.60 -15.56
CA LYS A 205 -12.18 22.44 -16.26
C LYS A 205 -13.16 21.56 -15.50
N ALA A 206 -12.70 20.43 -14.97
CA ALA A 206 -13.58 19.41 -14.40
C ALA A 206 -13.88 19.63 -12.91
N ALA A 207 -12.96 20.25 -12.16
CA ALA A 207 -13.05 20.42 -10.72
C ALA A 207 -12.31 21.69 -10.23
N PRO A 208 -12.80 22.90 -10.52
CA PRO A 208 -12.08 24.17 -10.27
C PRO A 208 -11.77 24.48 -8.78
N ALA A 209 -12.33 23.73 -7.83
CA ALA A 209 -12.12 23.89 -6.38
C ALA A 209 -11.72 22.57 -5.69
N TYR A 210 -10.98 21.71 -6.39
CA TYR A 210 -10.51 20.45 -5.82
C TYR A 210 -9.60 20.67 -4.60
N LYS A 211 -9.65 19.76 -3.61
CA LYS A 211 -8.75 19.77 -2.45
C LYS A 211 -7.42 19.10 -2.77
N GLN A 212 -7.46 18.03 -3.55
CA GLN A 212 -6.31 17.25 -3.97
C GLN A 212 -6.64 16.45 -5.22
N ALA A 213 -5.66 16.16 -6.06
CA ALA A 213 -5.80 15.23 -7.17
C ALA A 213 -4.62 14.25 -7.21
N LEU A 214 -4.87 13.09 -7.83
CA LEU A 214 -3.89 12.05 -8.06
C LEU A 214 -3.93 11.69 -9.55
N PHE A 215 -2.80 11.88 -10.20
CA PHE A 215 -2.57 11.47 -11.57
C PHE A 215 -1.71 10.20 -11.57
N VAL A 216 -2.13 9.14 -12.25
CA VAL A 216 -1.40 7.88 -12.30
C VAL A 216 -1.24 7.44 -13.74
N ILE A 217 -0.03 6.99 -14.08
CA ILE A 217 0.34 6.36 -15.33
C ILE A 217 0.79 4.95 -15.01
N THR A 218 0.26 3.96 -15.73
CA THR A 218 0.80 2.60 -15.79
C THR A 218 1.30 2.36 -17.21
N VAL A 219 2.54 1.90 -17.36
CA VAL A 219 3.18 1.58 -18.64
C VAL A 219 3.01 0.07 -18.88
N ASP A 220 2.44 -0.27 -20.04
CA ASP A 220 2.22 -1.65 -20.53
C ASP A 220 1.12 -2.47 -19.82
N PRO A 221 -0.15 -2.39 -20.29
CA PRO A 221 -0.67 -1.44 -21.29
C PRO A 221 -0.74 0.00 -20.73
N LEU A 222 -0.57 1.00 -21.60
CA LEU A 222 -0.65 2.41 -21.18
C LEU A 222 -2.04 2.74 -20.60
N HIS A 223 -2.09 2.96 -19.29
CA HIS A 223 -3.30 3.38 -18.56
C HIS A 223 -3.02 4.72 -17.88
N VAL A 224 -3.94 5.67 -18.06
CA VAL A 224 -3.83 7.01 -17.48
C VAL A 224 -5.08 7.29 -16.68
N THR A 225 -4.94 7.52 -15.38
CA THR A 225 -6.06 7.85 -14.49
C THR A 225 -5.83 9.19 -13.81
N LEU A 226 -6.91 9.95 -13.65
CA LEU A 226 -6.93 11.21 -12.94
C LEU A 226 -8.08 11.18 -11.93
N THR A 227 -7.75 11.07 -10.65
CA THR A 227 -8.74 11.06 -9.57
C THR A 227 -8.64 12.36 -8.80
N VAL A 228 -9.78 12.94 -8.46
CA VAL A 228 -9.87 14.21 -7.74
C VAL A 228 -10.68 14.03 -6.44
N LEU A 229 -10.23 14.69 -5.38
CA LEU A 229 -11.02 14.96 -4.18
C LEU A 229 -11.62 16.34 -4.34
N ASP A 230 -12.93 16.41 -4.59
CA ASP A 230 -13.60 17.68 -4.87
C ASP A 230 -13.78 18.56 -3.61
N SER A 231 -14.35 19.75 -3.78
CA SER A 231 -14.61 20.69 -2.67
C SER A 231 -15.55 20.12 -1.61
N ALA A 232 -16.48 19.23 -2.01
CA ALA A 232 -17.41 18.55 -1.12
C ALA A 232 -16.74 17.39 -0.35
N GLY A 233 -15.53 16.99 -0.74
CA GLY A 233 -14.82 15.87 -0.15
C GLY A 233 -15.16 14.52 -0.79
N HIS A 234 -15.79 14.51 -1.97
CA HIS A 234 -16.04 13.29 -2.70
C HIS A 234 -14.88 12.96 -3.64
N LEU A 235 -14.57 11.67 -3.73
CA LEU A 235 -13.63 11.14 -4.72
C LEU A 235 -14.36 10.97 -6.06
N ARG A 236 -13.77 11.53 -7.12
CA ARG A 236 -14.30 11.44 -8.48
C ARG A 236 -13.18 11.08 -9.45
N SER A 237 -13.46 10.18 -10.38
CA SER A 237 -12.59 9.96 -11.53
C SER A 237 -12.88 11.01 -12.60
N ILE A 238 -11.84 11.55 -13.21
CA ILE A 238 -11.91 12.40 -14.40
C ILE A 238 -11.37 11.59 -15.56
N ASP A 239 -12.17 11.46 -16.61
CA ASP A 239 -11.75 10.75 -17.82
C ASP A 239 -10.54 11.45 -18.44
N ALA A 240 -9.50 10.68 -18.71
CA ALA A 240 -8.30 11.19 -19.35
C ALA A 240 -8.60 11.52 -20.82
N ALA A 241 -8.62 12.81 -21.14
CA ALA A 241 -8.74 13.25 -22.54
C ALA A 241 -7.60 12.68 -23.39
N GLN A 242 -7.85 12.43 -24.68
CA GLN A 242 -6.85 11.89 -25.61
C GLN A 242 -5.54 12.71 -25.60
N SER A 243 -5.64 14.04 -25.49
CA SER A 243 -4.47 14.92 -25.39
C SER A 243 -3.57 14.62 -24.18
N LEU A 244 -4.15 14.17 -23.07
CA LEU A 244 -3.41 13.77 -21.87
C LEU A 244 -2.73 12.42 -22.06
N VAL A 245 -3.40 11.47 -22.74
CA VAL A 245 -2.83 10.18 -23.11
C VAL A 245 -1.64 10.37 -24.06
N ASP A 246 -1.79 11.21 -25.08
CA ASP A 246 -0.73 11.51 -26.05
C ASP A 246 0.47 12.22 -25.40
N ALA A 247 0.21 13.19 -24.50
CA ALA A 247 1.26 13.86 -23.75
C ALA A 247 2.02 12.87 -22.85
N THR A 248 1.30 11.95 -22.22
CA THR A 248 1.88 10.90 -21.37
C THR A 248 2.75 9.94 -22.18
N SER A 249 2.28 9.49 -23.34
CA SER A 249 3.05 8.62 -24.24
C SER A 249 4.35 9.29 -24.69
N ARG A 250 4.31 10.57 -25.08
CA ARG A 250 5.51 11.35 -25.43
C ARG A 250 6.48 11.50 -24.25
N MET A 251 5.96 11.72 -23.05
CA MET A 251 6.78 11.84 -21.84
C MET A 251 7.52 10.53 -21.54
N ILE A 252 6.85 9.37 -21.63
CA ILE A 252 7.49 8.05 -21.44
C ILE A 252 8.63 7.84 -22.45
N ALA A 253 8.38 8.15 -23.73
CA ALA A 253 9.38 8.01 -24.77
C ALA A 253 10.59 8.94 -24.56
N ALA A 254 10.34 10.20 -24.19
CA ALA A 254 11.38 11.19 -23.92
C ALA A 254 12.20 10.83 -22.67
N ASP A 255 11.56 10.35 -21.61
CA ASP A 255 12.23 9.95 -20.38
C ASP A 255 13.12 8.71 -20.56
N ARG A 256 12.66 7.75 -21.39
CA ARG A 256 13.50 6.63 -21.81
C ARG A 256 14.68 7.08 -22.66
N ALA A 257 14.48 8.05 -23.56
CA ALA A 257 15.55 8.61 -24.38
C ALA A 257 16.58 9.40 -23.55
N ASP A 258 16.17 9.97 -22.41
CA ASP A 258 17.04 10.62 -21.42
C ASP A 258 17.87 9.60 -20.59
N GLY A 259 17.73 8.30 -20.87
CA GLY A 259 18.47 7.24 -20.17
C GLY A 259 17.92 6.97 -18.77
N ASN A 260 16.64 7.24 -18.54
CA ASN A 260 15.95 6.74 -17.35
C ASN A 260 15.68 5.23 -17.49
N GLY A 261 15.75 4.51 -16.37
CA GLY A 261 15.37 3.10 -16.32
C GLY A 261 13.87 2.91 -16.66
N PRO A 262 13.47 1.74 -17.20
CA PRO A 262 12.08 1.48 -17.54
C PRO A 262 11.21 1.36 -16.28
N TRP A 263 10.53 2.43 -15.91
CA TRP A 263 9.50 2.40 -14.86
C TRP A 263 8.17 1.90 -15.43
N ARG A 264 7.40 1.21 -14.59
CA ARG A 264 6.08 0.66 -14.91
C ARG A 264 4.95 1.55 -14.43
N LYS A 265 5.20 2.40 -13.44
CA LYS A 265 4.19 3.30 -12.91
C LYS A 265 4.77 4.65 -12.51
N LEU A 266 4.02 5.71 -12.80
CA LEU A 266 4.28 7.05 -12.31
C LEU A 266 3.03 7.56 -11.61
N SER A 267 3.16 8.07 -10.38
CA SER A 267 2.08 8.79 -9.72
C SER A 267 2.50 10.21 -9.40
N ALA A 268 1.63 11.17 -9.74
CA ALA A 268 1.81 12.56 -9.38
C ALA A 268 0.66 13.02 -8.48
N ARG A 269 0.99 13.40 -7.25
CA ARG A 269 0.05 14.04 -6.31
C ARG A 269 0.02 15.53 -6.58
N ILE A 270 -1.17 16.07 -6.77
CA ILE A 270 -1.40 17.46 -7.13
C ILE A 270 -2.17 18.13 -6.00
N THR A 271 -1.57 19.13 -5.39
CA THR A 271 -2.19 19.93 -4.33
C THR A 271 -2.28 21.38 -4.80
N PRO A 272 -3.47 22.00 -4.81
CA PRO A 272 -3.61 23.39 -5.19
C PRO A 272 -2.93 24.29 -4.15
N LYS A 273 -2.38 25.40 -4.62
CA LYS A 273 -1.78 26.45 -3.79
C LYS A 273 -2.70 27.66 -3.73
N ILE A 274 -2.57 28.44 -2.67
CA ILE A 274 -3.37 29.65 -2.43
C ILE A 274 -3.13 30.71 -3.52
N ASP A 275 -1.97 30.70 -4.17
CA ASP A 275 -1.61 31.59 -5.28
C ASP A 275 -2.20 31.19 -6.65
N GLY A 276 -3.03 30.13 -6.70
CA GLY A 276 -3.59 29.59 -7.93
C GLY A 276 -2.66 28.62 -8.66
N GLY A 277 -1.47 28.35 -8.13
CA GLY A 277 -0.57 27.29 -8.60
C GLY A 277 -0.94 25.90 -8.06
N ALA A 278 -0.10 24.91 -8.35
CA ALA A 278 -0.17 23.59 -7.73
C ALA A 278 1.23 23.07 -7.41
N SER A 279 1.36 22.30 -6.33
CA SER A 279 2.54 21.47 -6.08
C SER A 279 2.32 20.07 -6.63
N LEU A 280 3.33 19.53 -7.30
CA LEU A 280 3.34 18.17 -7.82
C LEU A 280 4.45 17.39 -7.10
N ALA A 281 4.07 16.31 -6.42
CA ALA A 281 5.01 15.31 -5.92
C ALA A 281 4.92 14.08 -6.83
N VAL A 282 6.03 13.70 -7.46
CA VAL A 282 6.10 12.65 -8.47
C VAL A 282 6.86 11.47 -7.90
N ASP A 283 6.28 10.28 -8.03
CA ASP A 283 6.89 9.02 -7.63
C ASP A 283 6.91 8.07 -8.83
N VAL A 284 7.99 7.31 -9.00
CA VAL A 284 8.15 6.28 -10.05
C VAL A 284 8.41 4.90 -9.45
N LEU A 285 7.84 3.87 -10.07
CA LEU A 285 7.96 2.46 -9.70
C LEU A 285 8.25 1.60 -10.94
#